data_AF-A0A5M5ZN53-F1
#
_entry.id   AF-A0A5M5ZN53-F1
#
_cell.length_a   1.000
_cell.length_b   1.000
_cell.length_c   1.000
_cell.angle_alpha   90.00
_cell.angle_beta   90.00
_cell.angle_gamma   90.00
#
_symmetry.space_group_name_H-M   'P 1'
#
loop_
_entity.id
_entity.type
_entity.pdbx_description
1 polymer ?
#
loop_
_entity_poly.entity_id
_entity_poly.type
_entity_poly.pdbx_seq_one_letter_code
_entity_poly.pdbx_strand_id
1 'polypeptide(L)' 'LEAPQGQSEKLPVLWTSYMSGLLSGSTSVNTKLAVQGVNQAFTQSTYLTNK' A
#
# COMPACT_ATOMS: atom_id res chain seq x y z
N LEU A 1 -23.28 -1.67 3.38
CA LEU A 1 -22.34 -2.82 3.34
C LEU A 1 -22.37 -3.45 4.71
N GLU A 2 -23.19 -4.48 4.89
CA GLU A 2 -23.22 -5.25 6.13
C GLU A 2 -22.28 -6.44 5.93
N ALA A 3 -21.13 -6.42 6.61
CA ALA A 3 -20.20 -7.54 6.61
C ALA A 3 -20.52 -8.45 7.82
N PRO A 4 -20.58 -9.77 7.65
CA PRO A 4 -20.69 -10.71 8.76
C PRO A 4 -19.58 -10.44 9.80
N GLN A 5 -19.95 -10.35 11.08
CA GLN A 5 -19.03 -10.09 12.19
C GLN A 5 -18.94 -11.31 13.11
N GLY A 6 -17.73 -11.65 13.57
CA GLY A 6 -17.52 -12.74 14.53
C GLY A 6 -16.08 -13.27 14.51
N GLN A 7 -15.68 -14.02 15.54
CA GLN A 7 -14.32 -14.56 15.69
C GLN A 7 -13.89 -15.46 14.51
N SER A 8 -14.86 -16.09 13.85
CA SER A 8 -14.65 -16.98 12.70
C SER A 8 -14.58 -16.24 11.36
N GLU A 9 -15.06 -14.99 11.30
CA GLU A 9 -15.11 -14.20 10.07
C GLU A 9 -13.80 -13.43 9.90
N LYS A 10 -13.05 -13.76 8.85
CA LYS A 10 -11.76 -13.11 8.55
C LYS A 10 -11.96 -12.03 7.49
N LEU A 11 -11.40 -10.84 7.74
CA LEU A 11 -11.34 -9.78 6.74
C LEU A 11 -10.31 -10.15 5.66
N PRO A 12 -10.71 -10.35 4.40
CA PRO A 12 -9.78 -10.65 3.33
C PRO A 12 -8.97 -9.39 2.97
N VAL A 13 -7.65 -9.55 2.85
CA VAL A 13 -6.78 -8.52 2.31
C VAL A 13 -6.69 -8.70 0.81
N LEU A 14 -7.16 -7.71 0.05
CA LEU A 14 -7.19 -7.78 -1.41
C LEU A 14 -5.86 -7.36 -2.05
N TRP A 15 -5.09 -6.50 -1.39
CA TRP A 15 -3.79 -6.03 -1.87
C TRP A 15 -2.95 -5.48 -0.73
N THR A 16 -1.64 -5.71 -0.81
CA THR A 16 -0.63 -5.16 0.09
C THR A 16 0.61 -4.81 -0.72
N SER A 17 1.23 -3.67 -0.43
CA SER A 17 2.58 -3.34 -0.90
C SER A 17 3.57 -3.33 0.25
N TYR A 18 4.80 -3.76 -0.02
CA TYR A 18 5.93 -3.59 0.89
C TYR A 18 6.99 -2.71 0.24
N MET A 19 7.37 -1.63 0.92
CA MET A 19 8.41 -0.70 0.48
C MET A 19 9.56 -0.72 1.48
N SER A 20 10.79 -0.89 0.98
CA SER A 20 12.01 -0.96 1.79
C SER A 20 13.18 -0.27 1.10
N GLY A 21 14.25 0.00 1.83
CA GLY A 21 15.48 0.59 1.31
C GLY A 21 15.41 2.08 0.98
N LEU A 22 14.41 2.81 1.51
CA LEU A 22 14.16 4.22 1.16
C LEU A 22 14.87 5.24 2.08
N LEU A 23 15.50 4.79 3.17
CA LEU A 23 16.13 5.70 4.12
C LEU A 23 17.52 6.15 3.66
N SER A 24 17.75 7.45 3.78
CA SER A 24 19.00 8.16 3.57
C SER A 24 19.30 9.06 4.78
N GLY A 25 20.46 9.74 4.78
CA GLY A 25 20.80 10.71 5.81
C GLY A 25 19.96 12.00 5.80
N SER A 26 19.02 12.17 4.86
CA SER A 26 18.18 13.36 4.74
C SER A 26 16.69 13.05 4.89
N THR A 27 16.04 13.69 5.86
CA THR A 27 14.59 13.55 6.10
C THR A 27 13.76 13.97 4.89
N SER A 28 14.13 15.05 4.20
CA SER A 28 13.38 15.53 3.03
C SER A 28 13.46 14.55 1.86
N VAL A 29 14.62 13.90 1.68
CA VAL A 29 14.80 12.85 0.68
C VAL A 29 13.98 11.61 1.05
N ASN A 30 13.95 11.22 2.32
CA ASN A 30 13.18 10.07 2.80
C ASN A 30 11.68 10.27 2.54
N THR A 31 11.15 11.47 2.81
CA THR A 31 9.75 11.81 2.51
C THR A 31 9.48 11.72 1.01
N LYS A 32 10.37 12.26 0.17
CA LYS A 32 10.23 12.19 -1.29
C LYS A 32 10.22 10.74 -1.79
N LEU A 33 11.12 9.91 -1.29
CA LEU A 33 11.23 8.50 -1.66
C LEU A 33 10.00 7.69 -1.21
N ALA A 34 9.44 7.98 -0.03
CA ALA A 34 8.20 7.36 0.43
C ALA A 34 7.03 7.68 -0.50
N VAL A 35 6.87 8.95 -0.91
CA VAL A 35 5.83 9.36 -1.87
C VAL A 35 6.01 8.66 -3.22
N GLN A 36 7.26 8.61 -3.72
CA GLN A 36 7.57 7.91 -4.97
C GLN A 36 7.27 6.41 -4.89
N GLY A 37 7.61 5.76 -3.77
CA GLY A 37 7.32 4.34 -3.54
C GLY A 37 5.82 4.04 -3.57
N VAL A 38 5.00 4.87 -2.92
CA VAL A 38 3.53 4.74 -2.96
C VAL A 38 3.02 4.88 -4.39
N ASN A 39 3.46 5.91 -5.13
CA ASN A 39 3.05 6.10 -6.52
C ASN A 39 3.45 4.93 -7.42
N GLN A 40 4.65 4.38 -7.22
CA GLN A 40 5.13 3.22 -7.97
C GLN A 40 4.29 1.97 -7.65
N ALA A 41 3.90 1.76 -6.38
CA ALA A 41 3.09 0.63 -5.97
C ALA A 41 1.73 0.58 -6.70
N PHE A 42 1.08 1.73 -6.93
CA PHE A 42 -0.12 1.81 -7.76
C PHE A 42 0.17 1.67 -9.26
N THR A 43 1.24 2.32 -9.75
CA THR A 43 1.62 2.26 -11.17
C THR A 43 1.89 0.83 -11.64
N GLN A 44 2.53 0.00 -10.80
CA GLN A 44 2.79 -1.41 -11.10
C GLN A 44 1.59 -2.35 -10.82
N SER A 45 0.52 -1.84 -10.22
CA SER A 45 -0.67 -2.62 -9.87
C SER A 45 -1.85 -2.21 -10.76
N THR A 46 -1.69 -2.39 -12.07
CA THR A 46 -2.68 -1.95 -13.08
C THR A 46 -4.09 -2.55 -12.88
N TYR A 47 -4.18 -3.67 -12.17
CA TYR A 47 -5.44 -4.33 -11.78
C TYR A 47 -6.19 -3.64 -10.63
N LEU A 48 -5.58 -2.69 -9.90
CA LEU A 48 -6.23 -1.91 -8.85
C LEU A 48 -7.04 -0.73 -9.41
N THR A 49 -8.00 -1.03 -10.27
CA THR A 49 -8.93 -0.06 -10.82
C THR A 49 -10.32 -0.67 -10.93
N ASN A 50 -11.35 0.13 -10.71
CA ASN A 50 -12.76 -0.22 -10.99
C ASN A 50 -13.33 0.60 -12.16
N LYS A 51 -12.48 1.35 -12.86
CA LYS A 51 -12.79 2.02 -14.11
C LYS A 51 -12.84 1.04 -15.27
#